data_AF-A0A936SNC3-F1
#
_entry.id   AF-A0A936SNC3-F1
#
_cell.length_a   1.000
_cell.length_b   1.000
_cell.length_c   1.000
_cell.angle_alpha   90.00
_cell.angle_beta   90.00
_cell.angle_gamma   90.00
#
_symmetry.space_group_name_H-M   'P 1'
#
loop_
_entity.id
_entity.type
_entity.pdbx_description
1 polymer ?
#
loop_
_entity_poly.entity_id
_entity_poly.type
_entity_poly.pdbx_seq_one_letter_code
_entity_poly.pdbx_strand_id
1 'polypeptide(L)'
;MTATPTPPTYQLFAGVDIAAASFAASWSRGSASRERAHSFAQSPDGFAAFHAALAATGVDPAATLIVLEATGSYWISLAVYLHQAGYAVSIVNPAHAHAFAHSLPRRAKTDSSMPNCSPSSPPSASRPAGRRPSRSITSSASACWCAMGC
;
A
#
# COMPACT_ATOMS: atom_id res chain seq x y z
N MET A 1 33.36 0.34 20.26
CA MET A 1 33.42 0.60 18.81
C MET A 1 32.23 -0.10 18.17
N THR A 2 31.11 0.60 18.00
CA THR A 2 29.92 0.05 17.33
C THR A 2 30.16 0.17 15.83
N ALA A 3 30.46 -0.95 15.17
CA ALA A 3 30.51 -1.00 13.71
C ALA A 3 29.12 -0.67 13.17
N THR A 4 29.02 0.33 12.30
CA THR A 4 27.79 0.60 11.55
C THR A 4 27.49 -0.64 10.70
N PRO A 5 26.34 -1.31 10.88
CA PRO A 5 26.01 -2.45 10.04
C PRO A 5 25.84 -1.96 8.60
N THR A 6 26.59 -2.54 7.68
CA THR A 6 26.39 -2.33 6.24
C THR A 6 24.96 -2.76 5.90
N PRO A 7 24.16 -1.92 5.23
CA PRO A 7 22.82 -2.30 4.84
C PRO A 7 22.86 -3.54 3.93
N PRO A 8 21.90 -4.48 4.06
CA PRO A 8 21.87 -5.66 3.22
C PRO A 8 21.71 -5.25 1.75
N THR A 9 22.62 -5.74 0.90
CA THR A 9 22.53 -5.56 -0.54
C THR A 9 21.70 -6.69 -1.13
N TYR A 10 20.43 -6.42 -1.42
CA TYR A 10 19.56 -7.37 -2.09
C TYR A 10 19.82 -7.38 -3.60
N GLN A 11 19.88 -8.58 -4.18
CA GLN A 11 20.08 -8.80 -5.62
C GLN A 11 18.76 -9.16 -6.32
N LEU A 12 17.87 -9.85 -5.61
CA LEU A 12 16.54 -10.23 -6.10
C LEU A 12 15.46 -9.55 -5.27
N PHE A 13 14.48 -8.97 -5.96
CA PHE A 13 13.30 -8.37 -5.36
C PHE A 13 12.08 -9.12 -5.83
N ALA A 14 11.27 -9.65 -4.92
CA ALA A 14 10.02 -10.33 -5.22
C ALA A 14 8.84 -9.56 -4.64
N GLY A 15 7.81 -9.32 -5.44
CA GLY A 15 6.52 -8.79 -4.97
C GLY A 15 5.47 -9.88 -5.02
N VAL A 16 4.74 -10.05 -3.92
CA VAL A 16 3.73 -11.08 -3.74
C VAL A 16 2.40 -10.43 -3.36
N ASP A 17 1.38 -10.67 -4.17
CA ASP A 17 -0.02 -10.32 -3.89
C ASP A 17 -0.78 -11.55 -3.43
N ILE A 18 -1.48 -11.46 -2.30
CA ILE A 18 -2.03 -12.61 -1.57
C ILE A 18 -3.55 -12.54 -1.56
N ALA A 19 -4.18 -13.58 -2.12
CA ALA A 19 -5.62 -13.83 -2.05
C ALA A 19 -5.91 -15.01 -1.11
N ALA A 20 -7.20 -15.25 -0.81
CA ALA A 20 -7.59 -16.25 0.17
C ALA A 20 -7.18 -17.70 -0.19
N ALA A 21 -7.16 -18.05 -1.48
CA ALA A 21 -6.88 -19.41 -1.95
C ALA A 21 -5.54 -19.53 -2.70
N SER A 22 -4.97 -18.41 -3.14
CA SER A 22 -3.78 -18.37 -3.99
C SER A 22 -3.03 -17.07 -3.80
N PHE A 23 -1.78 -17.04 -4.25
CA PHE A 23 -0.98 -15.83 -4.30
C PHE A 23 -0.28 -15.70 -5.64
N ALA A 24 -0.11 -14.47 -6.10
CA ALA A 24 0.61 -14.15 -7.32
C ALA A 24 1.96 -13.53 -6.95
N ALA A 25 3.05 -14.06 -7.50
CA ALA A 25 4.40 -13.57 -7.24
C ALA A 25 5.10 -13.20 -8.55
N SER A 26 5.92 -12.17 -8.49
CA SER A 26 6.82 -11.78 -9.58
C SER A 26 8.08 -11.17 -9.01
N TRP A 27 9.21 -11.46 -9.63
CA TRP A 27 10.50 -11.02 -9.16
C TRP A 27 11.33 -10.36 -10.26
N SER A 28 12.34 -9.60 -9.85
CA SER A 28 13.29 -8.93 -10.73
C SER A 28 14.67 -8.91 -10.07
N ARG A 29 15.71 -9.08 -10.89
CA ARG A 29 17.11 -8.94 -10.44
C ARG A 29 17.57 -7.50 -10.64
N GLY A 30 17.89 -6.80 -9.55
CA GLY A 30 18.31 -5.39 -9.59
C GLY A 30 17.32 -4.50 -10.36
N SER A 31 17.82 -3.71 -11.31
CA SER A 31 17.02 -2.82 -12.17
C SER A 31 16.51 -3.48 -13.45
N ALA A 32 16.56 -4.81 -13.56
CA ALA A 32 16.06 -5.53 -14.72
C ALA A 32 14.53 -5.49 -14.82
N SER A 33 14.01 -5.73 -16.02
CA SER A 33 12.57 -5.88 -16.26
C SER A 33 11.97 -6.99 -15.38
N ARG A 34 10.83 -6.71 -14.77
CA ARG A 34 10.09 -7.64 -13.92
C ARG A 34 9.66 -8.87 -14.73
N GLU A 35 9.87 -10.05 -14.16
CA GLU A 35 9.35 -11.29 -14.74
C GLU A 35 7.82 -11.33 -14.69
N ARG A 36 7.24 -12.20 -15.52
CA ARG A 36 5.79 -12.42 -15.53
C ARG A 36 5.33 -12.87 -14.14
N ALA A 37 4.13 -12.45 -13.76
CA ALA A 37 3.50 -12.96 -12.55
C ALA A 37 3.20 -14.47 -12.67
N HIS A 38 3.58 -15.22 -11.63
CA HIS A 38 3.31 -16.63 -11.45
C HIS A 38 2.32 -16.81 -10.31
N SER A 39 1.31 -17.66 -10.50
CA SER A 39 0.31 -17.94 -9.47
C SER A 39 0.58 -19.27 -8.79
N PHE A 40 0.48 -19.27 -7.46
CA PHE A 40 0.69 -20.43 -6.61
C PHE A 40 -0.50 -20.63 -5.67
N ALA A 41 -0.73 -21.86 -5.23
CA ALA A 41 -1.77 -22.17 -4.26
C ALA A 41 -1.35 -21.76 -2.84
N GLN A 42 -2.31 -21.34 -2.01
CA GLN A 42 -2.06 -21.09 -0.58
C GLN A 42 -2.06 -22.41 0.21
N SER A 43 -1.11 -23.28 -0.10
CA SER A 43 -0.91 -24.58 0.51
C SER A 43 0.60 -24.85 0.70
N PRO A 44 0.99 -25.80 1.57
CA PRO A 44 2.39 -26.18 1.73
C PRO A 44 3.09 -26.52 0.40
N ASP A 45 2.39 -27.21 -0.50
CA ASP A 45 2.93 -27.56 -1.83
C ASP A 45 3.14 -26.31 -2.70
N GLY A 46 2.21 -25.35 -2.64
CA GLY A 46 2.35 -24.07 -3.33
C GLY A 46 3.51 -23.22 -2.78
N PHE A 47 3.75 -23.28 -1.47
CA PHE A 47 4.89 -22.62 -0.84
C PHE A 47 6.22 -23.26 -1.25
N ALA A 48 6.27 -24.59 -1.31
CA ALA A 48 7.42 -25.33 -1.81
C ALA A 48 7.70 -25.02 -3.28
N ALA A 49 6.66 -24.98 -4.13
CA ALA A 49 6.78 -24.61 -5.54
C ALA A 49 7.30 -23.17 -5.71
N PHE A 50 6.81 -22.23 -4.90
CA PHE A 50 7.31 -20.85 -4.93
C PHE A 50 8.77 -20.75 -4.48
N HIS A 51 9.14 -21.44 -3.40
CA HIS A 51 10.53 -21.51 -2.95
C HIS A 51 11.45 -22.09 -4.03
N ALA A 52 11.04 -23.17 -4.71
CA ALA A 52 11.80 -23.76 -5.80
C ALA A 52 11.96 -22.78 -6.98
N ALA A 53 10.91 -22.01 -7.31
CA ALA A 53 10.98 -20.98 -8.35
C ALA A 53 11.98 -19.87 -8.00
N LEU A 54 12.02 -19.42 -6.74
CA LEU A 54 13.02 -18.47 -6.27
C LEU A 54 14.43 -19.07 -6.28
N ALA A 55 14.60 -20.31 -5.83
CA ALA A 55 15.89 -21.00 -5.85
C ALA A 55 16.42 -21.19 -7.28
N ALA A 56 15.55 -21.41 -8.26
CA ALA A 56 15.92 -21.52 -9.67
C ALA A 56 16.53 -20.23 -10.25
N THR A 57 16.32 -19.08 -9.59
CA THR A 57 17.02 -17.84 -9.97
C THR A 57 18.51 -17.87 -9.64
N GLY A 58 18.96 -18.78 -8.76
CA GLY A 58 20.36 -18.90 -8.32
C GLY A 58 20.82 -17.80 -7.37
N VAL A 59 19.91 -16.98 -6.85
CA VAL A 59 20.21 -15.95 -5.84
C VAL A 59 20.02 -16.54 -4.45
N ASP A 60 20.95 -16.22 -3.54
CA ASP A 60 20.87 -16.65 -2.14
C ASP A 60 19.61 -16.08 -1.45
N PRO A 61 18.92 -16.85 -0.59
CA PRO A 61 17.79 -16.37 0.20
C PRO A 61 18.10 -15.09 0.99
N ALA A 62 19.29 -14.97 1.58
CA ALA A 62 19.70 -13.79 2.35
C ALA A 62 19.91 -12.54 1.47
N ALA A 63 20.17 -12.73 0.17
CA ALA A 63 20.28 -11.67 -0.83
C ALA A 63 18.94 -11.40 -1.56
N THR A 64 17.84 -11.99 -1.11
CA THR A 64 16.52 -11.85 -1.71
C THR A 64 15.55 -11.15 -0.77
N LEU A 65 14.97 -10.03 -1.22
CA LEU A 65 13.92 -9.31 -0.51
C LEU A 65 12.54 -9.64 -1.10
N ILE A 66 11.65 -10.18 -0.26
CA ILE A 66 10.28 -10.50 -0.63
C ILE A 66 9.34 -9.50 0.05
N VAL A 67 8.53 -8.81 -0.75
CA VAL A 67 7.51 -7.85 -0.31
C VAL A 67 6.14 -8.49 -0.48
N LEU A 68 5.43 -8.67 0.64
CA LEU A 68 4.08 -9.24 0.66
C LEU A 68 3.07 -8.12 0.82
N GLU A 69 2.17 -7.99 -0.15
CA GLU A 69 1.02 -7.11 -0.07
C GLU A 69 -0.11 -7.83 0.67
N ALA A 70 -0.34 -7.40 1.91
CA ALA A 70 -1.22 -8.09 2.85
C ALA A 70 -2.61 -7.44 2.90
N THR A 71 -3.63 -8.11 2.38
CA THR A 71 -5.04 -7.81 2.65
C THR A 71 -5.60 -8.84 3.67
N GLY A 72 -5.56 -8.51 4.96
CA GLY A 72 -6.03 -9.40 6.04
C GLY A 72 -4.92 -10.25 6.67
N SER A 73 -5.20 -11.52 7.00
CA SER A 73 -4.29 -12.42 7.76
C SER A 73 -3.69 -13.58 6.95
N TYR A 74 -4.07 -13.73 5.68
CA TYR A 74 -3.67 -14.88 4.83
C TYR A 74 -2.15 -14.97 4.57
N TRP A 75 -1.43 -13.86 4.72
CA TRP A 75 0.00 -13.76 4.49
C TRP A 75 0.88 -14.42 5.56
N ILE A 76 0.35 -14.69 6.77
CA ILE A 76 1.16 -15.12 7.92
C ILE A 76 1.86 -16.44 7.63
N SER A 77 1.14 -17.44 7.12
CA SER A 77 1.70 -18.77 6.84
C SER A 77 2.81 -18.72 5.81
N LEU A 78 2.63 -17.92 4.75
CA LEU A 78 3.65 -17.73 3.71
C LEU A 78 4.86 -16.97 4.26
N ALA A 79 4.65 -15.90 5.03
CA ALA A 79 5.73 -15.11 5.61
C ALA A 79 6.59 -15.94 6.57
N VAL A 80 5.97 -16.76 7.44
CA VAL A 80 6.69 -17.66 8.35
C VAL A 80 7.51 -18.68 7.57
N TYR A 81 6.92 -19.30 6.55
CA TYR A 81 7.62 -20.27 5.71
C TYR A 81 8.85 -19.67 5.01
N LEU A 82 8.70 -18.49 4.40
CA LEU A 82 9.79 -17.79 3.73
C LEU A 82 10.88 -17.32 4.70
N HIS A 83 10.49 -16.84 5.88
CA HIS A 83 11.45 -16.43 6.90
C HIS A 83 12.27 -17.62 7.41
N GLN A 84 11.63 -18.78 7.65
CA GLN A 84 12.31 -20.02 8.02
C GLN A 84 13.25 -20.53 6.93
N ALA A 85 12.92 -20.28 5.66
CA ALA A 85 13.78 -20.59 4.52
C ALA A 85 14.93 -19.58 4.30
N GLY A 86 15.09 -18.58 5.18
CA GLY A 86 16.23 -17.65 5.18
C GLY A 86 16.03 -16.37 4.36
N TYR A 87 14.82 -16.10 3.86
CA TYR A 87 14.54 -14.90 3.08
C TYR A 87 14.33 -13.67 3.97
N ALA A 88 14.69 -12.50 3.44
CA ALA A 88 14.24 -11.23 3.99
C ALA A 88 12.79 -10.95 3.56
N VAL A 89 11.88 -10.82 4.51
CA VAL A 89 10.44 -10.67 4.27
C VAL A 89 9.97 -9.32 4.79
N SER A 90 9.32 -8.53 3.94
CA SER A 90 8.68 -7.26 4.27
C SER A 90 7.19 -7.35 4.01
N ILE A 91 6.37 -6.95 4.98
CA ILE A 91 4.91 -7.00 4.85
C ILE A 91 4.40 -5.57 4.70
N VAL A 92 3.69 -5.30 3.61
CA VAL A 92 3.10 -4.00 3.31
C VAL A 92 1.59 -4.14 3.36
N ASN A 93 0.95 -3.35 4.22
CA ASN A 93 -0.50 -3.21 4.22
C ASN A 93 -0.90 -2.05 3.28
N PRO A 94 -1.52 -2.32 2.12
CA PRO A 94 -1.86 -1.28 1.16
C PRO A 94 -2.87 -0.25 1.71
N ALA A 95 -3.74 -0.64 2.66
CA ALA A 95 -4.66 0.29 3.31
C ALA A 95 -3.91 1.33 4.17
N HIS A 96 -2.85 0.91 4.87
CA HIS A 96 -1.96 1.82 5.60
C HIS A 96 -1.05 2.60 4.66
N ALA A 97 -0.56 2.00 3.56
CA ALA A 97 0.26 2.71 2.58
C ALA A 97 -0.52 3.86 1.90
N HIS A 98 -1.79 3.63 1.56
CA HIS A 98 -2.65 4.65 0.98
C HIS A 98 -3.00 5.75 1.99
N ALA A 99 -3.37 5.39 3.23
CA ALA A 99 -3.59 6.38 4.30
C ALA A 99 -2.32 7.21 4.61
N PHE A 100 -1.15 6.57 4.60
CA PHE A 100 0.13 7.25 4.76
C PHE A 100 0.43 8.21 3.61
N ALA A 101 0.24 7.78 2.35
CA ALA A 101 0.40 8.62 1.16
C ALA A 101 -0.50 9.87 1.19
N HIS A 102 -1.73 9.75 1.69
CA HIS A 102 -2.64 10.90 1.87
C HIS A 102 -2.27 11.81 3.06
N SER A 103 -1.57 11.28 4.07
CA SER A 103 -1.15 12.04 5.25
C SER A 103 0.17 12.79 5.08
N LEU A 104 0.96 12.49 4.03
CA LEU A 104 2.20 13.19 3.72
C LEU A 104 1.89 14.61 3.21
N PRO A 105 2.29 15.68 3.92
CA PRO A 105 2.02 17.04 3.48
C PRO A 105 2.81 17.35 2.21
N ARG A 106 2.09 17.63 1.13
CA ARG A 106 2.62 18.12 -0.15
C ARG A 106 3.26 19.51 0.04
N ARG A 107 4.52 19.58 0.48
CA ARG A 107 5.34 20.80 0.29
C ARG A 107 5.65 20.91 -1.21
N ALA A 108 5.53 22.04 -1.90
CA ALA A 108 5.31 23.42 -1.49
C ALA A 108 4.79 24.26 -2.68
N LYS A 109 4.16 25.40 -2.41
CA LYS A 109 4.64 26.70 -2.90
C LYS A 109 4.22 27.77 -1.90
N THR A 110 5.24 28.43 -1.35
CA THR A 110 5.15 29.65 -0.54
C THR A 110 4.40 30.76 -1.28
N ASP A 111 3.40 31.35 -0.64
CA ASP A 111 3.30 32.81 -0.60
C ASP A 111 3.34 33.22 0.87
N SER A 112 4.40 33.93 1.22
CA SER A 112 4.49 34.65 2.48
C SER A 112 4.17 36.10 2.18
N SER A 113 2.96 36.52 2.52
CA SER A 113 2.77 37.84 3.12
C SER A 113 1.52 37.84 4.01
N MET A 114 1.78 38.19 5.26
CA MET A 114 0.85 38.29 6.38
C MET A 114 0.00 39.58 6.31
N PRO A 115 -1.10 39.65 7.09
CA PRO A 115 -2.20 40.60 6.92
C PRO A 115 -1.93 41.93 7.63
N ASN A 116 -2.50 43.03 7.13
CA ASN A 116 -2.54 44.30 7.86
C ASN A 116 -3.99 44.72 8.16
N CYS A 117 -4.20 45.21 9.38
CA CYS A 117 -5.45 45.44 10.08
C CYS A 117 -6.13 46.78 9.77
N SER A 118 -7.48 46.75 9.67
CA SER A 118 -8.51 47.68 10.24
C SER A 118 -8.52 49.18 9.88
N PRO A 119 -9.55 50.00 10.23
CA PRO A 119 -11.00 49.76 10.48
C PRO A 119 -11.95 50.82 9.83
N SER A 120 -13.22 50.50 9.59
CA SER A 120 -14.36 51.42 9.81
C SER A 120 -15.72 50.70 9.78
N SER A 121 -16.54 50.96 10.79
CA SER A 121 -17.95 50.52 10.95
C SER A 121 -18.90 51.69 10.58
N PRO A 122 -20.25 51.67 10.80
CA PRO A 122 -21.19 50.61 11.22
C PRO A 122 -22.53 50.67 10.38
N PRO A 123 -23.75 50.50 10.94
CA PRO A 123 -24.48 49.23 11.10
C PRO A 123 -25.89 49.22 10.43
N SER A 124 -26.54 48.07 10.29
CA SER A 124 -28.02 48.01 10.25
C SER A 124 -28.57 46.60 10.46
N ALA A 125 -29.23 46.41 11.61
CA ALA A 125 -30.40 45.57 11.93
C ALA A 125 -30.88 44.57 10.84
N SER A 126 -31.20 43.30 11.13
CA SER A 126 -32.19 42.86 12.12
C SER A 126 -32.30 41.31 12.10
N ARG A 127 -32.61 40.72 13.26
CA ARG A 127 -33.15 39.36 13.44
C ARG A 127 -34.64 39.35 13.02
N PRO A 128 -35.24 38.23 12.55
CA PRO A 128 -35.62 37.16 13.48
C PRO A 128 -35.60 35.72 12.95
N ALA A 129 -35.79 34.82 13.92
CA ALA A 129 -35.87 33.38 13.84
C ALA A 129 -37.02 32.86 12.94
N GLY A 130 -36.83 31.68 12.34
CA GLY A 130 -37.90 31.01 11.63
C GLY A 130 -37.58 29.58 11.18
N ARG A 131 -38.08 28.61 11.96
CA ARG A 131 -38.62 27.29 11.57
C ARG A 131 -37.79 26.28 10.76
N ARG A 132 -37.57 25.13 11.41
CA ARG A 132 -37.57 23.78 10.82
C ARG A 132 -38.95 23.45 10.24
N PRO A 133 -39.03 22.74 9.10
CA PRO A 133 -39.49 21.33 9.16
C PRO A 133 -38.71 20.42 8.20
N SER A 134 -38.25 19.24 8.65
CA SER A 134 -38.80 17.91 8.32
C SER A 134 -39.12 17.67 6.84
N ARG A 135 -38.40 16.74 6.20
CA ARG A 135 -38.95 15.42 5.84
C ARG A 135 -37.87 14.54 5.19
N SER A 136 -37.89 13.31 5.64
CA SER A 136 -37.41 12.08 5.00
C SER A 136 -37.93 11.91 3.58
N ILE A 137 -37.14 11.26 2.71
CA ILE A 137 -37.53 10.22 1.74
C ILE A 137 -36.23 9.77 1.06
N THR A 138 -35.70 8.54 1.18
CA THR A 138 -36.13 7.21 0.71
C THR A 138 -35.19 6.75 -0.40
N SER A 139 -34.54 5.62 -0.15
CA SER A 139 -34.28 4.52 -1.09
C SER A 139 -33.22 4.62 -2.20
N SER A 140 -32.48 3.51 -2.26
CA SER A 140 -32.16 2.74 -3.46
C SER A 140 -30.97 3.16 -4.31
N ALA A 141 -29.91 2.39 -4.06
CA ALA A 141 -29.33 1.43 -5.00
C ALA A 141 -28.41 1.91 -6.13
N SER A 142 -27.30 1.17 -6.17
CA SER A 142 -26.66 0.59 -7.35
C SER A 142 -25.93 1.52 -8.33
N ALA A 143 -24.61 1.31 -8.31
CA ALA A 143 -23.77 1.06 -9.49
C ALA A 143 -23.89 2.03 -10.67
N CYS A 144 -22.78 2.74 -10.94
CA CYS A 144 -22.35 2.92 -12.31
C CYS A 144 -20.84 2.73 -12.41
N TRP A 145 -20.48 1.62 -13.03
CA TRP A 145 -19.19 1.28 -13.58
C TRP A 145 -18.98 2.09 -14.87
N CYS A 146 -17.72 2.24 -15.29
CA CYS A 146 -17.27 2.72 -16.61
C CYS A 146 -17.07 4.24 -16.77
N ALA A 147 -15.82 4.66 -16.93
CA ALA A 147 -15.33 5.17 -18.21
C ALA A 147 -13.79 5.33 -18.18
N MET A 148 -13.17 4.56 -19.06
CA MET A 148 -11.81 4.65 -19.56
C MET A 148 -11.86 5.49 -20.85
N GLY A 149 -10.84 6.32 -21.11
CA GLY A 149 -10.57 6.87 -22.45
C GLY A 149 -10.77 8.39 -22.60
N CYS A 150 -9.67 9.13 -22.43
CA CYS A 150 -9.11 10.10 -23.40
C CYS A 150 -7.77 10.60 -22.84
#